data_AF-A0A7J9W8X2-F1
#
_entry.id   AF-A0A7J9W8X2-F1
#
_cell.length_a   1.000
_cell.length_b   1.000
_cell.length_c   1.000
_cell.angle_alpha   90.00
_cell.angle_beta   90.00
_cell.angle_gamma   90.00
#
_symmetry.space_group_name_H-M   'P 1'
#
loop_
_entity.id
_entity.type
_entity.pdbx_description
1 polymer ?
#
loop_
_entity_poly.entity_id
_entity_poly.type
_entity_poly.pdbx_seq_one_letter_code
_entity_poly.pdbx_strand_id
1 'polypeptide(L)'
;MRAVLDTSVVIATDVPPLEGELAISAVTLAELHFGVLIAREQAIAAERLRRLSILQRKFDALPVDEAVADSYGQLAAAVAAAGRQPRGRTMDLLIAATAHAHSARLYTRNASDLAGPDRLIEVVAV
;
A
#
# COMPACT_ATOMS: atom_id res chain seq x y z
N MET A 1 -12.71 11.49 5.55
CA MET A 1 -11.25 11.50 5.31
C MET A 1 -10.90 10.27 4.49
N ARG A 2 -9.97 10.40 3.54
CA ARG A 2 -9.56 9.30 2.67
C ARG A 2 -8.56 8.39 3.38
N ALA A 3 -8.57 7.10 3.05
CA ALA A 3 -7.64 6.12 3.57
C ALA A 3 -7.14 5.19 2.47
N VAL A 4 -5.84 4.97 2.40
CA VAL A 4 -5.21 4.02 1.48
C VAL A 4 -4.98 2.72 2.22
N LEU A 5 -5.34 1.61 1.59
CA LEU A 5 -5.08 0.27 2.10
C LEU A 5 -3.78 -0.26 1.51
N ASP A 6 -2.87 -0.69 2.38
CA ASP A 6 -1.71 -1.49 2.00
C ASP A 6 -2.17 -2.84 1.41
N THR A 7 -1.37 -3.37 0.49
CA THR A 7 -1.48 -4.73 -0.02
C THR A 7 -1.64 -5.76 1.09
N SER A 8 -0.92 -5.61 2.21
CA SER A 8 -1.04 -6.51 3.36
C SER A 8 -2.46 -6.57 3.95
N VAL A 9 -3.17 -5.45 3.94
CA VAL A 9 -4.57 -5.33 4.43
C VAL A 9 -5.52 -5.87 3.37
N VAL A 10 -5.26 -5.55 2.12
CA VAL A 10 -6.10 -5.95 0.98
C VAL A 10 -6.16 -7.48 0.81
N ILE A 11 -5.09 -8.20 1.11
CA ILE A 11 -5.05 -9.67 1.02
C ILE A 11 -5.52 -10.40 2.28
N ALA A 12 -5.70 -9.67 3.39
CA ALA A 12 -6.11 -10.24 4.66
C ALA A 12 -7.60 -10.64 4.65
N THR A 13 -7.94 -11.68 5.40
CA THR A 13 -9.31 -12.21 5.51
C THR A 13 -10.03 -11.74 6.77
N ASP A 14 -9.28 -11.18 7.71
CA ASP A 14 -9.65 -10.85 9.08
C ASP A 14 -9.59 -9.33 9.35
N VAL A 15 -9.95 -8.52 8.35
CA VAL A 15 -9.89 -7.05 8.46
C VAL A 15 -11.15 -6.52 9.17
N PRO A 16 -11.02 -5.82 10.31
CA PRO A 16 -12.16 -5.18 10.96
C PRO A 16 -12.72 -4.05 10.08
N PRO A 17 -13.93 -3.53 10.37
CA PRO A 17 -14.45 -2.35 9.69
C PRO A 17 -13.45 -1.18 9.76
N LEU A 18 -13.09 -0.63 8.61
CA LEU A 18 -12.15 0.48 8.50
C LEU A 18 -12.92 1.78 8.23
N GLU A 19 -12.45 2.87 8.84
CA GLU A 19 -13.07 4.18 8.69
C GLU A 19 -12.52 4.96 7.50
N GLY A 20 -13.40 5.72 6.85
CA GLY A 20 -13.04 6.67 5.80
C GLY A 20 -13.42 6.22 4.39
N GLU A 21 -13.07 7.07 3.43
CA GLU A 21 -13.21 6.77 2.00
C GLU A 21 -12.01 5.91 1.59
N LEU A 22 -12.25 4.61 1.45
CA LEU A 22 -11.18 3.63 1.21
C LEU A 22 -10.72 3.64 -0.25
N ALA A 23 -9.41 3.65 -0.46
CA ALA A 23 -8.74 3.57 -1.76
C ALA A 23 -7.54 2.62 -1.69
N ILE A 24 -6.99 2.26 -2.86
CA ILE A 24 -5.73 1.51 -2.99
C ILE A 24 -4.78 2.27 -3.90
N SER A 25 -3.48 2.02 -3.77
CA SER A 25 -2.49 2.51 -4.73
C SER A 25 -2.44 1.60 -5.96
N ALA A 26 -2.10 2.15 -7.13
CA ALA A 26 -1.73 1.35 -8.30
C ALA A 26 -0.55 0.40 -8.02
N VAL A 27 0.30 0.72 -7.04
CA VAL A 27 1.39 -0.16 -6.55
C VAL A 27 0.82 -1.44 -5.96
N THR A 28 -0.25 -1.35 -5.17
CA THR A 28 -0.96 -2.53 -4.63
C THR A 28 -1.51 -3.41 -5.75
N LEU A 29 -2.07 -2.82 -6.81
CA LEU A 29 -2.49 -3.60 -7.98
C LEU A 29 -1.29 -4.29 -8.64
N ALA A 30 -0.15 -3.60 -8.80
CA ALA A 30 1.05 -4.17 -9.38
C ALA A 30 1.54 -5.39 -8.57
N GLU A 31 1.56 -5.31 -7.24
CA GLU A 31 1.93 -6.43 -6.37
C GLU A 31 0.96 -7.62 -6.49
N LEU A 32 -0.34 -7.35 -6.58
CA LEU A 32 -1.35 -8.39 -6.78
C LEU A 32 -1.21 -9.07 -8.15
N HIS A 33 -1.00 -8.29 -9.21
CA HIS A 33 -0.73 -8.82 -10.56
C HIS A 33 0.51 -9.72 -10.57
N PHE A 34 1.61 -9.27 -9.97
CA PHE A 34 2.83 -10.07 -9.83
C PHE A 34 2.55 -11.37 -9.05
N GLY A 35 1.80 -11.27 -7.95
CA GLY A 35 1.38 -12.41 -7.14
C GLY A 35 0.60 -13.46 -7.93
N VAL A 36 -0.27 -13.05 -8.86
CA VAL A 36 -0.97 -13.99 -9.75
C VAL A 36 0.01 -14.68 -10.69
N LEU A 37 0.89 -13.90 -11.34
CA LEU A 37 1.78 -14.40 -12.39
C LEU A 37 2.89 -15.33 -11.89
N ILE A 38 3.33 -15.17 -10.64
CA ILE A 38 4.39 -16.01 -10.05
C ILE A 38 3.84 -17.27 -9.34
N ALA A 39 2.52 -17.41 -9.22
CA ALA A 39 1.90 -18.57 -8.57
C ALA A 39 2.15 -19.85 -9.40
N ARG A 40 2.75 -20.87 -8.76
CA ARG A 40 3.10 -22.13 -9.41
C ARG A 40 1.92 -23.11 -9.51
N GLU A 41 1.00 -23.05 -8.53
CA GLU A 41 -0.16 -23.91 -8.47
C GLU A 41 -1.39 -23.21 -9.05
N GLN A 42 -2.11 -23.90 -9.94
CA GLN A 42 -3.29 -23.33 -10.62
C GLN A 42 -4.38 -22.88 -9.63
N ALA A 43 -4.60 -23.64 -8.55
CA ALA A 43 -5.58 -23.29 -7.53
C ALA A 43 -5.24 -21.96 -6.82
N ILE A 44 -3.96 -21.75 -6.50
CA ILE A 44 -3.47 -20.51 -5.88
C ILE A 44 -3.58 -19.34 -6.86
N ALA A 45 -3.20 -19.55 -8.13
CA ALA A 45 -3.31 -18.51 -9.17
C ALA A 45 -4.77 -18.08 -9.39
N ALA A 46 -5.70 -19.03 -9.45
CA ALA A 46 -7.13 -18.76 -9.61
C ALA A 46 -7.69 -17.96 -8.43
N GLU A 47 -7.34 -18.31 -7.20
CA GLU A 47 -7.77 -17.57 -6.00
C GLU A 47 -7.20 -16.15 -5.98
N ARG A 48 -5.92 -15.97 -6.31
CA ARG A 48 -5.29 -14.64 -6.40
C ARG A 48 -5.93 -13.78 -7.49
N LEU A 49 -6.21 -14.36 -8.65
CA LEU A 49 -6.87 -13.67 -9.77
C LEU A 49 -8.30 -13.26 -9.41
N ARG A 50 -9.03 -14.14 -8.71
CA ARG A 50 -10.37 -13.83 -8.17
C ARG A 50 -10.32 -12.63 -7.23
N ARG A 51 -9.37 -12.59 -6.29
CA ARG A 51 -9.19 -11.44 -5.37
C ARG A 51 -8.86 -10.16 -6.12
N LEU A 52 -7.87 -10.19 -7.02
CA LEU A 52 -7.51 -9.05 -7.87
C LEU A 52 -8.73 -8.50 -8.63
N SER A 53 -9.52 -9.40 -9.23
CA SER A 53 -10.72 -9.01 -10.00
C SER A 53 -11.79 -8.34 -9.13
N ILE A 54 -11.96 -8.80 -7.87
CA ILE A 54 -12.88 -8.17 -6.92
C ILE A 54 -12.40 -6.75 -6.57
N LEU A 55 -11.10 -6.59 -6.33
CA LEU A 55 -10.51 -5.32 -5.93
C LEU A 55 -10.56 -4.29 -7.05
N GLN A 56 -10.26 -4.68 -8.30
CA GLN A 56 -10.36 -3.81 -9.47
C GLN A 56 -11.78 -3.34 -9.76
N ARG A 57 -12.81 -4.09 -9.34
CA ARG A 57 -14.21 -3.65 -9.43
C ARG A 57 -14.63 -2.76 -8.26
N LYS A 58 -13.99 -2.92 -7.10
CA LYS A 58 -14.35 -2.22 -5.87
C LYS A 58 -13.65 -0.86 -5.75
N PHE A 59 -12.42 -0.75 -6.23
CA PHE A 59 -11.58 0.41 -6.06
C PHE A 59 -11.13 0.96 -7.41
N ASP A 60 -11.17 2.29 -7.53
CA ASP A 60 -10.35 3.00 -8.49
C ASP A 60 -8.98 3.26 -7.84
N ALA A 61 -7.92 2.74 -8.45
CA ALA A 61 -6.59 2.77 -7.85
C ALA A 61 -5.93 4.12 -8.09
N LEU A 62 -5.40 4.73 -7.02
CA LEU A 62 -4.70 6.01 -7.10
C LEU A 62 -3.40 5.83 -7.89
N PRO A 63 -3.15 6.67 -8.91
CA PRO A 63 -1.97 6.54 -9.77
C PRO A 63 -0.68 6.95 -9.03
N VAL A 64 0.46 6.50 -9.55
CA VAL A 64 1.76 7.04 -9.16
C VAL A 64 2.10 8.17 -10.11
N ASP A 65 1.90 9.40 -9.66
CA ASP A 65 2.15 10.64 -10.40
C ASP A 65 3.28 11.47 -9.77
N GLU A 66 3.45 12.71 -10.23
CA GLU A 66 4.49 13.63 -9.74
C GLU A 66 4.35 13.93 -8.24
N ALA A 67 3.11 14.07 -7.72
CA ALA A 67 2.88 14.34 -6.31
C ALA A 67 3.25 13.12 -5.44
N VAL A 68 3.00 11.91 -5.95
CA VAL A 68 3.48 10.66 -5.31
C VAL A 68 5.00 10.58 -5.34
N ALA A 69 5.65 10.99 -6.43
CA ALA A 69 7.11 11.00 -6.54
C ALA A 69 7.77 11.96 -5.51
N ASP A 70 7.23 13.17 -5.36
CA ASP A 70 7.69 14.13 -4.36
C ASP A 70 7.50 13.60 -2.93
N SER A 71 6.34 13.00 -2.68
CA SER A 71 6.02 12.36 -1.38
C SER A 71 6.96 11.19 -1.08
N TYR A 72 7.30 10.38 -2.07
CA TYR A 72 8.25 9.27 -1.93
C TYR A 72 9.62 9.78 -1.49
N GLY A 73 10.12 10.87 -2.10
CA GLY A 73 11.40 11.46 -1.72
C GLY A 73 11.45 11.86 -0.24
N GLN A 74 10.39 12.51 0.26
CA GLN A 74 10.28 12.91 1.65
C GLN A 74 10.24 11.71 2.61
N LEU A 75 9.40 10.71 2.31
CA LEU A 75 9.28 9.51 3.14
C LEU A 75 10.56 8.67 3.13
N ALA A 76 11.18 8.49 1.96
CA ALA A 76 12.43 7.76 1.83
C ALA A 76 13.57 8.44 2.62
N ALA A 77 13.65 9.78 2.59
CA ALA A 77 14.59 10.54 3.39
C ALA A 77 14.34 10.37 4.90
N ALA A 78 13.07 10.41 5.34
CA ALA A 78 12.71 10.19 6.74
C ALA A 78 13.08 8.77 7.22
N VAL A 79 12.81 7.75 6.40
CA VAL A 79 13.19 6.35 6.70
C VAL A 79 14.70 6.17 6.74
N ALA A 80 15.45 6.81 5.83
CA ALA A 80 16.91 6.80 5.85
C ALA A 80 17.47 7.48 7.10
N ALA A 81 16.92 8.63 7.50
CA ALA A 81 17.30 9.33 8.72
C ALA A 81 17.02 8.51 10.00
N ALA A 82 16.01 7.63 9.97
CA ALA A 82 15.72 6.67 11.03
C ALA A 82 16.64 5.43 11.03
N GLY A 83 17.69 5.40 10.20
CA GLY A 83 18.68 4.32 10.16
C GLY A 83 18.23 3.08 9.40
N ARG A 84 17.17 3.17 8.60
CA ARG A 84 16.61 2.05 7.83
C ARG A 84 16.95 2.18 6.35
N GLN A 85 16.84 1.07 5.61
CA GLN A 85 17.15 1.04 4.17
C GLN A 85 15.88 1.22 3.32
N PRO A 86 15.71 2.34 2.57
CA PRO A 86 14.52 2.57 1.76
C PRO A 86 14.38 1.59 0.58
N ARG A 87 15.51 1.19 -0.03
CA ARG A 87 15.52 0.36 -1.26
C ARG A 87 14.82 -0.99 -1.10
N GLY A 88 14.96 -1.64 0.06
CA GLY A 88 14.29 -2.91 0.35
C GLY A 88 12.77 -2.80 0.52
N ARG A 89 12.23 -1.58 0.54
CA ARG A 89 10.83 -1.28 0.85
C ARG A 89 10.24 -0.29 -0.15
N THR A 90 10.73 -0.32 -1.38
CA THR A 90 10.35 0.66 -2.41
C THR A 90 8.84 0.62 -2.68
N MET A 91 8.23 -0.56 -2.73
CA MET A 91 6.78 -0.69 -2.93
C MET A 91 5.99 -0.15 -1.73
N ASP A 92 6.32 -0.57 -0.51
CA ASP A 92 5.67 -0.07 0.71
C ASP A 92 5.76 1.46 0.82
N LEU A 93 6.94 2.02 0.50
CA LEU A 93 7.15 3.46 0.49
C LEU A 93 6.36 4.19 -0.60
N LEU A 94 6.17 3.59 -1.78
CA LEU A 94 5.32 4.17 -2.82
C LEU A 94 3.83 4.11 -2.44
N ILE A 95 3.38 3.06 -1.74
CA ILE A 95 2.02 2.99 -1.19
C ILE A 95 1.83 4.09 -0.12
N ALA A 96 2.79 4.23 0.80
CA ALA A 96 2.76 5.30 1.80
C ALA A 96 2.84 6.70 1.16
N ALA A 97 3.65 6.87 0.10
CA ALA A 97 3.74 8.11 -0.64
C ALA A 97 2.43 8.45 -1.35
N THR A 98 1.72 7.44 -1.88
CA THR A 98 0.39 7.62 -2.46
C THR A 98 -0.57 8.16 -1.41
N ALA A 99 -0.56 7.59 -0.20
CA ALA A 99 -1.41 8.06 0.89
C ALA A 99 -1.05 9.50 1.32
N HIS A 100 0.24 9.80 1.47
CA HIS A 100 0.73 11.14 1.79
C HIS A 100 0.30 12.19 0.74
N ALA A 101 0.53 11.91 -0.55
CA ALA A 101 0.19 12.82 -1.65
C ALA A 101 -1.31 13.16 -1.69
N HIS A 102 -2.17 12.22 -1.29
CA HIS A 102 -3.61 12.40 -1.25
C HIS A 102 -4.16 12.84 0.11
N SER A 103 -3.30 13.25 1.05
CA SER A 103 -3.71 13.63 2.43
C SER A 103 -4.57 12.55 3.09
N ALA A 104 -4.23 11.29 2.83
CA ALA A 104 -4.91 10.10 3.32
C ALA A 104 -4.09 9.42 4.41
N ARG A 105 -4.79 8.73 5.31
CA ARG A 105 -4.14 7.79 6.23
C ARG A 105 -3.77 6.49 5.50
N LEU A 106 -2.78 5.77 6.02
CA LEU A 106 -2.41 4.44 5.54
C LEU A 106 -2.85 3.38 6.55
N TYR A 107 -3.69 2.44 6.12
CA TYR A 107 -3.94 1.19 6.86
C TYR A 107 -2.95 0.12 6.41
N THR A 108 -2.18 -0.44 7.34
CA THR A 108 -1.17 -1.47 7.05
C THR A 108 -1.06 -2.49 8.18
N ARG A 109 -0.70 -3.74 7.86
CA ARG A 109 -0.31 -4.75 8.87
C ARG A 109 1.19 -4.70 9.18
N ASN A 110 1.94 -3.91 8.42
CA ASN A 110 3.39 -3.76 8.48
C ASN A 110 3.78 -2.36 9.00
N ALA A 111 2.99 -1.79 9.92
CA ALA A 111 3.24 -0.43 10.44
C ALA A 111 4.66 -0.26 11.01
N SER A 112 5.20 -1.33 11.61
CA SER A 112 6.57 -1.35 12.12
C SER A 112 7.63 -1.16 11.04
N ASP A 113 7.35 -1.41 9.77
CA ASP A 113 8.28 -1.21 8.65
C ASP A 113 8.36 0.26 8.19
N LEU A 114 7.35 1.06 8.52
CA LEU A 114 7.24 2.48 8.17
C LEU A 114 7.61 3.42 9.33
N ALA A 115 8.54 3.03 10.21
CA ALA A 115 9.00 3.91 11.30
C ALA A 115 9.89 5.06 10.79
N GLY A 116 9.70 6.28 11.31
CA GLY A 116 10.41 7.49 10.89
C GLY A 116 9.52 8.59 10.28
N PRO A 117 8.65 8.29 9.29
CA PRO A 117 7.73 9.25 8.68
C PRO A 117 6.47 9.55 9.49
N ASP A 118 6.41 9.24 10.79
CA ASP A 118 5.23 9.42 11.66
C ASP A 118 4.71 10.87 11.72
N ARG A 119 5.54 11.84 11.30
CA ARG A 119 5.19 13.26 11.19
C ARG A 119 4.66 13.69 9.82
N LEU A 120 4.81 12.83 8.81
CA LEU A 120 4.41 13.09 7.43
C LEU A 120 3.06 12.44 7.13
N ILE A 121 2.83 11.22 7.63
CA ILE A 121 1.63 10.45 7.33
C ILE A 121 1.05 9.79 8.58
N GLU A 122 -0.29 9.77 8.67
CA GLU A 122 -1.00 8.95 9.67
C GLU A 122 -0.97 7.47 9.24
N VAL A 123 -0.24 6.64 9.99
CA VAL A 123 -0.18 5.19 9.80
C VAL A 123 -1.04 4.51 10.87
N VAL A 124 -1.99 3.69 10.45
CA VAL A 124 -2.88 2.92 11.33
C VAL A 124 -2.61 1.43 11.15
N ALA A 125 -2.16 0.78 12.22
CA ALA A 125 -1.95 -0.66 12.25
C ALA A 125 -3.29 -1.42 12.26
N VAL A 126 -3.38 -2.49 11.48
CA VAL A 126 -4.56 -3.38 11.37
C VAL A 126 -4.25 -4.80 11.81
#